data_AF-A0A0F8WD23-F1
#
_entry.id   AF-A0A0F8WD23-F1
#
_cell.length_a   1.000
_cell.length_b   1.000
_cell.length_c   1.000
_cell.angle_alpha   90.00
_cell.angle_beta   90.00
_cell.angle_gamma   90.00
#
_symmetry.space_group_name_H-M   'P 1'
#
loop_
_entity.id
_entity.type
_entity.pdbx_description
1 polymer ?
#
loop_
_entity_poly.entity_id
_entity_poly.type
_entity_poly.pdbx_seq_one_letter_code
_entity_poly.pdbx_strand_id
1 'polypeptide(L)'
;MTEEFWKKFAGFMVKISKIPFPISKNLIDFLQAKITEEQAKLLLEFKKHSMSFEQIKKKSELTADELGAMLNELMDNGIIAGFPDEKTGSLKYTLMALFPGIIEYAFAGGKTGAHEENLAHLVENMIGDLREVFLNNYDIIMPQLKSFPAFERIIPVEESIPVGQQVVLTTENAFKIVDETDDLAIVHC
;
A
#
# COMPACT_ATOMS: atom_id res chain seq x y z
N MET A 1 -15.57 5.93 18.92
CA MET A 1 -14.18 6.20 19.36
C MET A 1 -13.82 7.67 19.21
N THR A 2 -12.73 8.12 19.86
CA THR A 2 -12.28 9.52 19.82
C THR A 2 -11.45 9.82 18.57
N GLU A 3 -11.56 11.04 18.05
CA GLU A 3 -10.72 11.60 16.97
C GLU A 3 -9.21 11.40 17.23
N GLU A 4 -8.82 11.39 18.50
CA GLU A 4 -7.46 11.15 18.97
C GLU A 4 -6.91 9.76 18.58
N PHE A 5 -7.75 8.72 18.59
CA PHE A 5 -7.33 7.39 18.16
C PHE A 5 -6.91 7.38 16.70
N TRP A 6 -7.72 7.98 15.83
CA TRP A 6 -7.46 8.01 14.39
C TRP A 6 -6.26 8.89 14.05
N LYS A 7 -6.04 9.99 14.77
CA LYS A 7 -4.79 10.77 14.67
C LYS A 7 -3.57 9.94 15.02
N LYS A 8 -3.64 9.15 16.10
CA LYS A 8 -2.56 8.24 16.50
C LYS A 8 -2.31 7.16 15.44
N PHE A 9 -3.37 6.55 14.90
CA PHE A 9 -3.26 5.55 13.86
C PHE A 9 -2.68 6.12 12.57
N ALA A 10 -3.15 7.28 12.11
CA ALA A 10 -2.58 8.00 10.98
C ALA A 10 -1.09 8.27 11.19
N GLY A 11 -0.68 8.79 12.36
CA GLY A 11 0.74 9.00 12.67
C GLY A 11 1.58 7.71 12.64
N PHE A 12 1.02 6.58 13.06
CA PHE A 12 1.66 5.27 12.91
C PHE A 12 1.86 4.87 11.45
N MET A 13 0.84 5.06 10.59
CA MET A 13 0.92 4.77 9.15
C MET A 13 1.91 5.68 8.42
N VAL A 14 1.96 6.98 8.75
CA VAL A 14 2.94 7.92 8.20
C VAL A 14 4.37 7.46 8.53
N LYS A 15 4.59 7.03 9.78
CA LYS A 15 5.90 6.55 10.24
C LYS A 15 6.35 5.29 9.48
N ILE A 16 5.44 4.36 9.18
CA ILE A 16 5.74 3.17 8.38
C ILE A 16 6.11 3.54 6.95
N SER A 17 5.42 4.51 6.38
CA SER A 17 5.58 4.92 4.98
C SER A 17 6.87 5.69 4.71
N LYS A 18 7.46 6.31 5.74
CA LYS A 18 8.64 7.20 5.66
C LYS A 18 8.46 8.43 4.77
N ILE A 19 7.34 8.58 4.08
CA ILE A 19 6.91 9.77 3.38
C ILE A 19 6.16 10.67 4.37
N PRO A 20 6.47 11.98 4.44
CA PRO A 20 5.92 12.88 5.45
C PRO A 20 4.49 13.34 5.08
N PHE A 21 3.57 12.39 4.95
CA PHE A 21 2.15 12.69 4.83
C PHE A 21 1.68 13.49 6.05
N PRO A 22 1.02 14.64 5.87
CA PRO A 22 0.44 15.37 6.99
C PRO A 22 -0.69 14.55 7.62
N ILE A 23 -0.80 14.60 8.95
CA ILE A 23 -1.94 14.02 9.68
C ILE A 23 -3.14 14.95 9.52
N SER A 24 -3.69 14.99 8.30
CA SER A 24 -4.84 15.81 7.92
C SER A 24 -6.15 15.03 8.07
N LYS A 25 -7.27 15.76 7.96
CA LYS A 25 -8.60 15.14 7.91
C LYS A 25 -8.71 14.19 6.71
N ASN A 26 -8.13 14.55 5.55
CA ASN A 26 -8.18 13.73 4.34
C ASN A 26 -7.50 12.36 4.55
N LEU A 27 -6.32 12.34 5.21
CA LEU A 27 -5.65 11.08 5.55
C LEU A 27 -6.49 10.23 6.51
N ILE A 28 -7.09 10.85 7.52
CA ILE A 28 -7.92 10.14 8.49
C ILE A 28 -9.18 9.56 7.82
N ASP A 29 -9.87 10.35 7.01
CA ASP A 29 -11.06 9.93 6.28
C ASP A 29 -10.73 8.79 5.29
N PHE A 30 -9.58 8.86 4.60
CA PHE A 30 -9.11 7.80 3.72
C PHE A 30 -8.89 6.48 4.48
N LEU A 31 -8.21 6.54 5.63
CA LEU A 31 -8.00 5.35 6.47
C LEU A 31 -9.33 4.79 6.99
N GLN A 32 -10.26 5.64 7.43
CA GLN A 32 -11.59 5.23 7.88
C GLN A 32 -12.45 4.64 6.76
N ALA A 33 -12.26 5.08 5.52
CA ALA A 33 -12.95 4.51 4.37
C ALA A 33 -12.42 3.12 3.99
N LYS A 34 -11.15 2.83 4.33
CA LYS A 34 -10.45 1.59 3.94
C LYS A 34 -10.46 0.50 4.99
N ILE A 35 -10.54 0.85 6.28
CA ILE A 35 -10.49 -0.12 7.38
C ILE A 35 -11.47 0.22 8.50
N THR A 36 -11.90 -0.82 9.20
CA THR A 36 -12.72 -0.69 10.40
C THR A 36 -11.89 -0.27 11.61
N GLU A 37 -12.57 0.18 12.67
CA GLU A 37 -11.94 0.50 13.95
C GLU A 37 -11.24 -0.72 14.59
N GLU A 38 -11.81 -1.91 14.48
CA GLU A 38 -11.25 -3.14 15.03
C GLU A 38 -9.98 -3.56 14.28
N GLN A 39 -10.01 -3.46 12.95
CA GLN A 39 -8.85 -3.64 12.09
C GLN A 39 -7.74 -2.64 12.46
N ALA A 40 -8.06 -1.35 12.63
CA ALA A 40 -7.07 -0.34 13.02
C ALA A 40 -6.43 -0.65 14.38
N LYS A 41 -7.20 -1.13 15.37
CA LYS A 41 -6.68 -1.57 16.68
C LYS A 41 -5.71 -2.74 16.54
N LEU A 42 -6.06 -3.74 15.72
CA LEU A 42 -5.16 -4.86 15.44
C LEU A 42 -3.88 -4.40 14.74
N LEU A 43 -3.98 -3.51 13.75
CA LEU A 43 -2.83 -3.02 13.00
C LEU A 43 -1.86 -2.20 13.86
N LEU A 44 -2.34 -1.48 14.89
CA LEU A 44 -1.45 -0.81 15.86
C LEU A 44 -0.55 -1.79 16.62
N GLU A 45 -0.93 -3.07 16.70
CA GLU A 45 -0.12 -4.10 17.34
C GLU A 45 1.07 -4.57 16.48
N PHE A 46 1.10 -4.21 15.19
CA PHE A 46 2.21 -4.42 14.26
C PHE A 46 3.37 -3.46 14.56
N LYS A 47 3.90 -3.52 15.78
CA LYS A 47 5.11 -2.77 16.19
C LYS A 47 6.32 -3.14 15.32
N LYS A 48 6.30 -4.33 14.71
CA LYS A 48 7.17 -4.76 13.63
C LYS A 48 6.37 -4.74 12.34
N HIS A 49 7.02 -4.35 11.25
CA HIS A 49 6.39 -4.27 9.92
C HIS A 49 5.73 -5.60 9.49
N SER A 50 6.31 -6.73 9.91
CA SER A 50 5.80 -8.07 9.59
C SER A 50 5.68 -8.96 10.83
N MET A 51 4.62 -9.76 10.90
CA MET A 51 4.33 -10.70 11.99
C MET A 51 3.74 -12.01 11.47
N SER A 52 3.96 -13.12 12.18
CA SER A 52 3.28 -14.40 11.87
C SER A 52 1.89 -14.45 12.51
N PHE A 53 1.03 -15.35 12.01
CA PHE A 53 -0.31 -15.58 12.56
C PHE A 53 -0.30 -15.75 14.09
N GLU A 54 0.58 -16.63 14.60
CA GLU A 54 0.72 -16.89 16.04
C GLU A 54 1.15 -15.67 16.85
N GLN A 55 1.96 -14.78 16.26
CA GLN A 55 2.37 -13.56 16.94
C GLN A 55 1.23 -12.54 17.01
N ILE A 56 0.39 -12.48 15.97
CA ILE A 56 -0.78 -11.61 15.92
C ILE A 56 -1.83 -12.13 16.91
N LYS A 57 -2.09 -13.45 16.88
CA LYS A 57 -3.04 -14.12 17.78
C LYS A 57 -2.71 -13.90 19.27
N LYS A 58 -1.43 -13.90 19.65
CA LYS A 58 -1.01 -13.60 21.04
C LYS A 58 -1.29 -12.17 21.49
N LYS A 59 -1.57 -11.27 20.55
CA LYS A 59 -1.82 -9.85 20.80
C LYS A 59 -3.28 -9.44 20.57
N SER A 60 -4.08 -10.33 20.01
CA SER A 60 -5.51 -10.14 19.79
C SER A 60 -6.30 -11.04 20.74
N GLU A 61 -7.49 -10.59 21.12
CA GLU A 61 -8.46 -11.44 21.83
C GLU A 61 -9.31 -12.31 20.87
N LEU A 62 -9.04 -12.21 19.57
CA LEU A 62 -9.75 -12.91 18.50
C LEU A 62 -9.47 -14.42 18.53
N THR A 63 -10.50 -15.21 18.21
CA THR A 63 -10.35 -16.63 17.91
C THR A 63 -9.52 -16.83 16.62
N ALA A 64 -9.10 -18.07 16.36
CA ALA A 64 -8.33 -18.38 15.15
C ALA A 64 -9.11 -18.05 13.87
N ASP A 65 -10.41 -18.36 13.85
CA ASP A 65 -11.26 -18.19 12.67
C ASP A 65 -11.55 -16.70 12.43
N GLU A 66 -11.85 -15.94 13.49
CA GLU A 66 -12.04 -14.49 13.41
C GLU A 66 -10.78 -13.77 12.94
N LEU A 67 -9.60 -14.16 13.48
CA LEU A 67 -8.34 -13.58 13.05
C LEU A 67 -8.04 -13.93 11.58
N GLY A 68 -8.30 -15.17 11.17
CA GLY A 68 -8.13 -15.59 9.77
C GLY A 68 -9.00 -14.77 8.82
N ALA A 69 -10.28 -14.59 9.15
CA ALA A 69 -11.21 -13.77 8.37
C ALA A 69 -10.76 -12.31 8.29
N MET A 70 -10.36 -11.70 9.42
CA MET A 70 -9.90 -10.32 9.46
C MET A 70 -8.61 -10.11 8.66
N LEU A 71 -7.66 -11.03 8.74
CA LEU A 71 -6.41 -10.96 7.97
C LEU A 71 -6.68 -11.12 6.47
N ASN A 72 -7.58 -12.00 6.06
CA ASN A 72 -7.99 -12.14 4.66
C ASN A 72 -8.62 -10.85 4.14
N GLU A 73 -9.56 -10.26 4.89
CA GLU A 73 -10.18 -9.00 4.50
C GLU A 73 -9.16 -7.85 4.38
N LEU A 74 -8.18 -7.79 5.30
CA LEU A 74 -7.09 -6.83 5.24
C LEU A 74 -6.18 -7.03 4.02
N MET A 75 -5.95 -8.29 3.59
CA MET A 75 -5.21 -8.61 2.37
C MET A 75 -6.01 -8.21 1.13
N ASP A 76 -7.29 -8.58 1.06
CA ASP A 76 -8.19 -8.24 -0.05
C ASP A 76 -8.32 -6.72 -0.25
N ASN A 77 -8.24 -5.96 0.85
CA ASN A 77 -8.27 -4.51 0.83
C ASN A 77 -6.89 -3.86 0.61
N GLY A 78 -5.82 -4.63 0.43
CA GLY A 78 -4.46 -4.12 0.15
C GLY A 78 -3.79 -3.44 1.35
N ILE A 79 -4.24 -3.73 2.57
CA ILE A 79 -3.72 -3.13 3.81
C ILE A 79 -2.52 -3.90 4.33
N ILE A 80 -2.55 -5.23 4.20
CA ILE A 80 -1.43 -6.11 4.53
C ILE A 80 -1.12 -7.01 3.34
N ALA A 81 0.12 -7.49 3.25
CA ALA A 81 0.55 -8.49 2.29
C ALA A 81 1.09 -9.74 3.01
N GLY A 82 0.76 -10.92 2.51
CA GLY A 82 1.28 -12.19 2.99
C GLY A 82 2.52 -12.61 2.20
N PHE A 83 3.68 -12.70 2.85
CA PHE A 83 4.90 -13.23 2.24
C PHE A 83 5.30 -14.53 2.93
N PRO A 84 5.70 -15.58 2.20
CA PRO A 84 6.24 -16.78 2.82
C PRO A 84 7.56 -16.44 3.53
N ASP A 85 7.70 -16.86 4.77
CA ASP A 85 8.97 -16.79 5.48
C ASP A 85 9.97 -17.78 4.88
N GLU A 86 11.10 -17.29 4.40
CA GLU A 86 12.12 -18.10 3.72
C GLU A 86 12.61 -19.32 4.51
N LYS A 87 12.55 -19.28 5.86
CA LYS A 87 13.06 -20.35 6.72
C LYS A 87 12.00 -21.37 7.08
N THR A 88 10.77 -20.93 7.29
CA THR A 88 9.70 -21.76 7.85
C THR A 88 8.60 -22.08 6.84
N GLY A 89 8.56 -21.38 5.71
CA GLY A 89 7.47 -21.45 4.73
C GLY A 89 6.14 -20.85 5.22
N SER A 90 6.08 -20.40 6.47
CA SER A 90 4.86 -19.84 7.06
C SER A 90 4.61 -18.41 6.59
N LEU A 91 3.34 -18.01 6.43
CA LEU A 91 3.00 -16.65 6.01
C LEU A 91 3.36 -15.64 7.10
N LYS A 92 4.10 -14.61 6.68
CA LYS A 92 4.31 -13.36 7.39
C LYS A 92 3.41 -12.28 6.82
N TYR A 93 2.51 -11.79 7.65
CA TYR A 93 1.63 -10.68 7.34
C TYR A 93 2.40 -9.38 7.55
N THR A 94 2.51 -8.59 6.49
CA THR A 94 3.28 -7.35 6.45
C THR A 94 2.35 -6.18 6.22
N LEU A 95 2.36 -5.21 7.12
CA LEU A 95 1.55 -4.00 7.00
C LEU A 95 2.12 -3.11 5.89
N MET A 96 1.31 -2.79 4.89
CA MET A 96 1.72 -1.98 3.75
C MET A 96 1.92 -0.51 4.15
N ALA A 97 2.89 0.15 3.52
CA ALA A 97 3.03 1.60 3.61
C ALA A 97 1.87 2.30 2.88
N LEU A 98 1.64 3.59 3.15
CA LEU A 98 0.68 4.42 2.42
C LEU A 98 1.07 4.52 0.94
N PHE A 99 2.35 4.82 0.68
CA PHE A 99 2.91 4.91 -0.67
C PHE A 99 4.42 4.55 -0.68
N PRO A 100 4.88 3.68 -1.60
CA PRO A 100 4.05 2.75 -2.37
C PRO A 100 3.32 1.76 -1.44
N GLY A 101 2.11 1.32 -1.80
CA GLY A 101 1.30 0.41 -0.98
C GLY A 101 -0.19 0.73 -0.99
N ILE A 102 -0.77 1.02 0.17
CA ILE A 102 -2.24 1.08 0.40
C ILE A 102 -2.94 1.97 -0.63
N ILE A 103 -2.35 3.12 -0.98
CA ILE A 103 -2.94 4.03 -1.98
C ILE A 103 -2.98 3.37 -3.35
N GLU A 104 -1.93 2.68 -3.78
CA GLU A 104 -1.89 2.02 -5.09
C GLU A 104 -2.84 0.82 -5.13
N TYR A 105 -2.82 -0.02 -4.10
CA TYR A 105 -3.71 -1.18 -4.02
C TYR A 105 -5.18 -0.80 -3.85
N ALA A 106 -5.50 0.42 -3.40
CA ALA A 106 -6.87 0.90 -3.38
C ALA A 106 -7.49 0.99 -4.78
N PHE A 107 -6.68 1.17 -5.82
CA PHE A 107 -7.14 1.32 -7.21
C PHE A 107 -6.72 0.17 -8.13
N ALA A 108 -5.84 -0.74 -7.68
CA ALA A 108 -5.34 -1.86 -8.47
C ALA A 108 -6.40 -2.93 -8.85
N GLY A 109 -7.59 -2.86 -8.26
CA GLY A 109 -8.66 -3.85 -8.47
C GLY A 109 -9.68 -3.48 -9.56
N GLY A 110 -9.52 -2.35 -10.26
CA GLY A 110 -10.44 -1.93 -11.34
C GLY A 110 -11.89 -1.68 -10.88
N LYS A 111 -12.10 -1.47 -9.58
CA LYS A 111 -13.43 -1.20 -9.01
C LYS A 111 -13.90 0.20 -9.41
N THR A 112 -15.20 0.36 -9.62
CA THR A 112 -15.82 1.65 -9.94
C THR A 112 -17.10 1.82 -9.14
N GLY A 113 -17.43 3.06 -8.79
CA GLY A 113 -18.60 3.39 -7.98
C GLY A 113 -18.37 4.60 -7.09
N ALA A 114 -19.42 5.01 -6.37
CA ALA A 114 -19.39 6.17 -5.49
C ALA A 114 -18.34 6.04 -4.36
N HIS A 115 -18.05 4.80 -3.92
CA HIS A 115 -17.02 4.55 -2.93
C HIS A 115 -15.62 4.83 -3.49
N GLU A 116 -15.33 4.29 -4.69
CA GLU A 116 -14.05 4.47 -5.37
C GLU A 116 -13.82 5.91 -5.81
N GLU A 117 -14.87 6.61 -6.28
CA GLU A 117 -14.82 8.05 -6.56
C GLU A 117 -14.48 8.85 -5.30
N ASN A 118 -15.10 8.51 -4.16
CA ASN A 118 -14.79 9.15 -2.89
C ASN A 118 -13.33 8.88 -2.45
N LEU A 119 -12.83 7.65 -2.61
CA LEU A 119 -11.42 7.34 -2.35
C LEU A 119 -10.48 8.14 -3.26
N ALA A 120 -10.80 8.28 -4.55
CA ALA A 120 -10.02 9.07 -5.50
C ALA A 120 -9.93 10.54 -5.08
N HIS A 121 -11.05 11.15 -4.68
CA HIS A 121 -11.06 12.52 -4.17
C HIS A 121 -10.27 12.69 -2.86
N LEU A 122 -10.37 11.72 -1.95
CA LEU A 122 -9.58 11.75 -0.71
C LEU A 122 -8.08 11.67 -1.01
N VAL A 123 -7.67 10.79 -1.93
CA VAL A 123 -6.26 10.67 -2.35
C VAL A 123 -5.78 11.94 -3.06
N GLU A 124 -6.57 12.51 -3.98
CA GLU A 124 -6.24 13.79 -4.63
C GLU A 124 -5.98 14.90 -3.61
N ASN A 125 -6.88 15.03 -2.62
CA ASN A 125 -6.73 16.00 -1.54
C ASN A 125 -5.52 15.71 -0.64
N MET A 126 -5.24 14.44 -0.33
CA MET A 126 -4.04 14.04 0.42
C MET A 126 -2.75 14.39 -0.32
N ILE A 127 -2.71 14.23 -1.65
CA ILE A 127 -1.57 14.63 -2.48
C ILE A 127 -1.45 16.16 -2.51
N GLY A 128 -2.56 16.88 -2.54
CA GLY A 128 -2.59 18.34 -2.36
C GLY A 128 -1.97 18.77 -1.03
N ASP A 129 -2.40 18.16 0.08
CA ASP A 129 -1.86 18.41 1.42
C ASP A 129 -0.35 18.10 1.48
N LEU A 130 0.07 16.99 0.86
CA LEU A 130 1.47 16.59 0.79
C LEU A 130 2.31 17.62 0.01
N ARG A 131 1.79 18.10 -1.12
CA ARG A 131 2.46 19.13 -1.94
C ARG A 131 2.72 20.40 -1.13
N GLU A 132 1.73 20.87 -0.36
CA GLU A 132 1.88 22.04 0.50
C GLU A 132 2.97 21.83 1.57
N VAL A 133 3.05 20.65 2.19
CA VAL A 133 4.12 20.32 3.13
C VAL A 133 5.50 20.38 2.46
N PHE A 134 5.62 19.81 1.25
CA PHE A 134 6.88 19.81 0.51
C PHE A 134 7.32 21.20 0.09
N LEU A 135 6.40 22.03 -0.42
CA LEU A 135 6.70 23.40 -0.84
C LEU A 135 7.13 24.27 0.35
N ASN A 136 6.44 24.16 1.47
CA ASN A 136 6.73 24.98 2.66
C ASN A 136 7.98 24.54 3.42
N ASN A 137 8.49 23.32 3.18
CA ASN A 137 9.62 22.74 3.91
C ASN A 137 10.71 22.19 2.96
N TYR A 138 10.81 22.75 1.75
CA TYR A 138 11.66 22.22 0.67
C TYR A 138 13.10 21.94 1.11
N ASP A 139 13.76 22.94 1.72
CA ASP A 139 15.17 22.83 2.12
C ASP A 139 15.41 21.76 3.21
N ILE A 140 14.39 21.47 4.02
CA ILE A 140 14.45 20.48 5.10
C ILE A 140 14.22 19.07 4.54
N ILE A 141 13.28 18.92 3.61
CA ILE A 141 12.83 17.62 3.10
C ILE A 141 13.76 17.11 1.99
N MET A 142 14.30 17.99 1.15
CA MET A 142 15.08 17.61 -0.04
C MET A 142 16.31 16.74 0.26
N PRO A 143 17.11 16.99 1.32
CA PRO A 143 18.22 16.10 1.68
C PRO A 143 17.75 14.68 2.01
N GLN A 144 16.62 14.54 2.67
CA GLN A 144 16.05 13.24 3.01
C GLN A 144 15.58 12.51 1.75
N LEU A 145 14.86 13.18 0.85
CA LEU A 145 14.42 12.59 -0.42
C LEU A 145 15.59 12.10 -1.28
N LYS A 146 16.70 12.84 -1.34
CA LYS A 146 17.91 12.41 -2.06
C LYS A 146 18.55 11.15 -1.49
N SER A 147 18.26 10.82 -0.23
CA SER A 147 18.72 9.57 0.41
C SER A 147 17.78 8.39 0.18
N PHE A 148 16.56 8.61 -0.33
CA PHE A 148 15.67 7.51 -0.68
C PHE A 148 16.24 6.78 -1.89
N PRO A 149 16.16 5.43 -1.91
CA PRO A 149 16.42 4.69 -3.13
C PRO A 149 15.46 5.19 -4.22
N ALA A 150 15.92 5.22 -5.46
CA ALA A 150 15.04 5.54 -6.59
C ALA A 150 13.84 4.59 -6.55
N PHE A 151 12.62 5.17 -6.58
CA PHE A 151 11.38 4.39 -6.60
C PHE A 151 11.32 3.47 -7.82
N GLU A 152 11.98 3.87 -8.90
CA GLU A 152 12.12 3.10 -10.13
C GLU A 152 13.60 2.79 -10.37
N ARG A 153 13.88 1.56 -10.80
CA ARG A 153 15.20 1.20 -11.30
C ARG A 153 15.23 1.50 -12.79
N ILE A 154 16.11 2.38 -13.21
CA ILE A 154 16.45 2.53 -14.63
C ILE A 154 17.31 1.32 -15.00
N ILE A 155 16.76 0.41 -15.80
CA ILE A 155 17.53 -0.67 -16.42
C ILE A 155 18.07 -0.10 -17.74
N PRO A 156 19.37 0.19 -17.85
CA PRO A 156 19.92 0.65 -19.12
C PRO A 156 19.80 -0.49 -20.13
N VAL A 157 19.08 -0.24 -21.22
CA VAL A 157 19.12 -1.10 -22.39
C VAL A 157 20.24 -0.56 -23.27
N GLU A 158 21.29 -1.35 -23.51
CA GLU A 158 22.44 -0.98 -24.35
C GLU A 158 22.10 -1.03 -25.86
N GLU A 159 20.86 -0.72 -26.21
CA GLU A 159 20.39 -0.68 -27.59
C GLU A 159 19.57 0.58 -27.85
N SER A 160 19.53 1.02 -29.10
CA SER A 160 18.69 2.15 -29.48
C SER A 160 17.24 1.69 -29.49
N ILE A 161 16.46 2.08 -28.48
CA ILE A 161 15.01 1.90 -28.50
C ILE A 161 14.44 2.89 -29.52
N PRO A 162 13.78 2.42 -30.60
CA PRO A 162 13.16 3.33 -31.57
C PRO A 162 12.05 4.14 -30.87
N VAL A 163 12.29 5.44 -30.71
CA VAL A 163 11.36 6.35 -30.06
C VAL A 163 10.10 6.47 -30.92
N GLY A 164 8.93 6.18 -30.33
CA GLY A 164 7.63 6.37 -30.98
C GLY A 164 6.92 5.12 -31.50
N GLN A 165 7.45 3.91 -31.29
CA GLN A 165 6.68 2.69 -31.53
C GLN A 165 5.90 2.29 -30.27
N GLN A 166 4.72 2.88 -30.08
CA GLN A 166 3.67 2.18 -29.32
C GLN A 166 3.22 1.00 -30.18
N VAL A 167 3.74 -0.19 -29.90
CA VAL A 167 3.30 -1.41 -30.55
C VAL A 167 2.10 -1.94 -29.78
N VAL A 168 0.93 -1.90 -30.40
CA VAL A 168 -0.23 -2.64 -29.90
C VAL A 168 0.02 -4.11 -30.24
N LEU A 169 0.28 -4.93 -29.21
CA LEU A 169 0.40 -6.36 -29.39
C LEU A 169 -0.97 -6.95 -29.74
N THR A 170 -1.01 -7.84 -30.72
CA THR A 170 -2.17 -8.71 -30.92
C THR A 170 -2.31 -9.63 -29.71
N THR A 171 -3.53 -10.09 -29.44
CA THR A 171 -3.82 -11.05 -28.37
C THR A 171 -2.87 -12.26 -28.42
N GLU A 172 -2.63 -12.81 -29.61
CA GLU A 172 -1.72 -13.96 -29.82
C GLU A 172 -0.27 -13.67 -29.41
N ASN A 173 0.24 -12.47 -29.70
CA ASN A 173 1.60 -12.09 -29.33
C ASN A 173 1.72 -11.75 -27.85
N ALA A 174 0.67 -11.19 -27.23
CA ALA A 174 0.62 -11.00 -25.79
C ALA A 174 0.64 -12.35 -25.04
N PHE A 175 -0.09 -13.35 -25.54
CA PHE A 175 -0.10 -14.70 -24.93
C PHE A 175 1.26 -15.38 -24.96
N LYS A 176 2.09 -15.18 -26.00
CA LYS A 176 3.45 -15.73 -26.01
C LYS A 176 4.30 -15.22 -24.84
N ILE A 177 4.16 -13.95 -24.48
CA ILE A 177 4.86 -13.38 -23.32
C ILE A 177 4.37 -14.07 -22.04
N VAL A 178 3.06 -14.29 -21.91
CA VAL A 178 2.47 -14.99 -20.77
C VAL A 178 2.98 -16.44 -20.67
N ASP A 179 3.01 -17.16 -21.80
CA ASP A 179 3.45 -18.56 -21.88
C ASP A 179 4.95 -18.72 -21.55
N GLU A 180 5.76 -17.71 -21.81
CA GLU A 180 7.21 -17.69 -21.53
C GLU A 180 7.54 -17.22 -20.10
N THR A 181 6.54 -16.78 -19.32
CA THR A 181 6.76 -16.25 -17.97
C THR A 181 6.42 -17.31 -16.91
N ASP A 182 7.37 -17.60 -16.02
CA ASP A 182 7.18 -18.58 -14.93
C ASP A 182 6.20 -18.08 -13.84
N ASP A 183 6.14 -16.76 -13.62
CA ASP A 183 5.33 -16.11 -12.59
C ASP A 183 4.51 -14.95 -13.18
N LEU A 184 3.18 -14.99 -13.06
CA LEU A 184 2.29 -13.93 -13.56
C LEU A 184 1.50 -13.27 -12.41
N ALA A 185 1.64 -11.95 -12.27
CA ALA A 185 0.76 -11.14 -11.44
C ALA A 185 -0.40 -10.59 -12.28
N ILE A 186 -1.64 -11.01 -11.97
CA ILE A 186 -2.85 -10.53 -12.63
C ILE A 186 -3.40 -9.35 -11.83
N VAL A 187 -3.51 -8.19 -12.49
CA VAL A 187 -4.19 -7.00 -11.98
C VAL A 187 -5.36 -6.66 -12.89
N HIS A 188 -6.47 -6.23 -12.32
CA HIS A 188 -7.64 -5.79 -13.07
C HIS A 188 -7.55 -4.28 -13.25
N CYS A 189 -7.41 -3.83 -14.50
CA CYS A 189 -7.55 -2.42 -14.87
C CYS A 189 -9.01 -1.99 -14.87
#